data_AF-A0A377CAP1-F1
#
_entry.id   AF-A0A377CAP1-F1
#
_cell.length_a   1.000
_cell.length_b   1.000
_cell.length_c   1.000
_cell.angle_alpha   90.00
_cell.angle_beta   90.00
_cell.angle_gamma   90.00
#
_symmetry.space_group_name_H-M   'P 1'
#
loop_
_entity.id
_entity.type
_entity.pdbx_description
1 polymer ?
#
loop_
_entity_poly.entity_id
_entity_poly.type
_entity_poly.pdbx_seq_one_letter_code
_entity_poly.pdbx_strand_id
1 'polypeptide(L)'
;MLNERQLKIVDLLEQQPRTPGELAQQTGVSGRTILRDIDYLNFTLNGKARIFASGSAGYQLEIFERRSFFQLLQKHDNDDRLLALLLLNTFTPRAQLASALNLPETWVAERLPRLKQRYERTCCLASRPGLGHFIDETEEKRVILLANLLRKDPFLIPLAGITRDNLQHLSTACDNQHRWPLMQGDYLSSLILAIYALRNQLTDEWPQYPGDEIKQIVEQSGMFLGDNAVRTLTGLIEKQHQQAQIISADNVQRLLQRVPGIASLNIIDTRLVENITGHLLRCLAAPVWIAEHRQSSMNNLKAAWPAAFDMSLHFITLLREQLDIPLFDSDLLGLYFACALERHQNERQPIILLSDQNAIATINQLAIERDVLNCRVIIARSLSELVAIREEIEPLLIINNSHYLLDDAVNNYITVKISLRLPVSNK
;
A
#
# COMPACT_ATOMS: atom_id res chain seq x y z
N MET A 1 -1.85 -11.82 -27.47
CA MET A 1 -0.96 -11.15 -26.49
C MET A 1 -1.06 -9.67 -26.75
N LEU A 2 -1.26 -8.87 -25.71
CA LEU A 2 -1.30 -7.42 -25.86
C LEU A 2 0.12 -6.87 -26.03
N ASN A 3 0.32 -5.99 -27.00
CA ASN A 3 1.59 -5.29 -27.15
C ASN A 3 1.65 -4.04 -26.24
N GLU A 4 2.83 -3.43 -26.11
CA GLU A 4 3.01 -2.25 -25.24
C GLU A 4 2.10 -1.08 -25.58
N ARG A 5 1.84 -0.87 -26.87
CA ARG A 5 0.95 0.20 -27.31
C ARG A 5 -0.49 -0.04 -26.82
N GLN A 6 -0.95 -1.28 -26.92
CA GLN A 6 -2.27 -1.69 -26.45
C GLN A 6 -2.37 -1.60 -24.93
N LEU A 7 -1.32 -2.00 -24.19
CA LEU A 7 -1.25 -1.81 -22.73
C LEU A 7 -1.30 -0.32 -22.37
N LYS A 8 -0.53 0.53 -23.06
CA LYS A 8 -0.53 1.99 -22.85
C LYS A 8 -1.91 2.60 -23.12
N ILE A 9 -2.63 2.15 -24.15
CA ILE A 9 -4.01 2.59 -24.42
C ILE A 9 -4.92 2.24 -23.24
N VAL A 10 -4.82 1.02 -22.71
CA VAL A 10 -5.60 0.59 -21.54
C VAL A 10 -5.28 1.45 -20.31
N ASP A 11 -4.00 1.70 -20.02
CA ASP A 11 -3.58 2.51 -18.87
C ASP A 11 -4.10 3.95 -18.95
N LEU A 12 -4.05 4.55 -20.15
CA LEU A 12 -4.55 5.90 -20.39
C LEU A 12 -6.06 6.01 -20.20
N LEU A 13 -6.81 5.01 -20.67
CA LEU A 13 -8.26 4.96 -20.57
C LEU A 13 -8.75 4.55 -19.18
N GLU A 14 -7.93 3.85 -18.39
CA GLU A 14 -8.22 3.55 -16.98
C GLU A 14 -8.16 4.81 -16.11
N GLN A 15 -7.33 5.79 -16.48
CA GLN A 15 -7.21 7.06 -15.73
C GLN A 15 -8.38 8.01 -16.03
N GLN A 16 -8.70 8.21 -17.31
CA GLN A 16 -9.78 9.10 -17.74
C GLN A 16 -10.18 8.83 -19.20
N PRO A 17 -11.38 9.26 -19.63
CA PRO A 17 -11.77 9.22 -21.04
C PRO A 17 -10.79 10.00 -21.92
N ARG A 18 -10.51 9.47 -23.12
CA ARG A 18 -9.58 10.06 -24.10
C ARG A 18 -10.10 9.96 -25.51
N THR A 19 -9.88 11.01 -26.29
CA THR A 19 -10.19 11.02 -27.73
C THR A 19 -9.19 10.16 -28.53
N PRO A 20 -9.57 9.67 -29.72
CA PRO A 20 -8.64 8.97 -30.61
C PRO A 20 -7.40 9.79 -30.98
N GLY A 21 -7.55 11.10 -31.09
CA GLY A 21 -6.44 12.02 -31.40
C GLY A 21 -5.41 12.08 -30.27
N GLU A 22 -5.85 12.16 -29.01
CA GLU A 22 -4.96 12.13 -27.85
C GLU A 22 -4.24 10.78 -27.72
N LEU A 23 -4.97 9.68 -27.89
CA LEU A 23 -4.39 8.33 -27.86
C LEU A 23 -3.34 8.16 -28.97
N ALA A 24 -3.65 8.63 -30.19
CA ALA A 24 -2.74 8.61 -31.33
C ALA A 24 -1.45 9.40 -31.05
N GLN A 25 -1.57 10.62 -30.51
CA GLN A 25 -0.43 11.46 -30.16
C GLN A 25 0.46 10.81 -29.09
N GLN A 26 -0.14 10.26 -28.04
CA GLN A 26 0.61 9.69 -26.92
C GLN A 26 1.25 8.33 -27.23
N THR A 27 0.72 7.61 -28.22
CA THR A 27 1.24 6.31 -28.65
C THR A 27 2.08 6.38 -29.93
N GLY A 28 2.13 7.54 -30.59
CA GLY A 28 2.91 7.76 -31.80
C GLY A 28 2.37 7.03 -33.05
N VAL A 29 1.07 6.74 -33.10
CA VAL A 29 0.44 6.05 -34.26
C VAL A 29 -0.76 6.82 -34.80
N SER A 30 -1.25 6.42 -35.98
CA SER A 30 -2.45 7.03 -36.57
C SER A 30 -3.73 6.70 -35.78
N GLY A 31 -4.74 7.57 -35.88
CA GLY A 31 -6.08 7.30 -35.31
C GLY A 31 -6.72 6.01 -35.83
N ARG A 32 -6.45 5.61 -37.09
CA ARG A 32 -6.90 4.33 -37.64
C ARG A 32 -6.26 3.13 -36.93
N THR A 33 -4.99 3.26 -36.54
CA THR A 33 -4.29 2.23 -35.76
C THR A 33 -4.89 2.12 -34.36
N ILE A 34 -5.19 3.26 -33.71
CA ILE A 34 -5.88 3.28 -32.41
C ILE A 34 -7.21 2.53 -32.46
N LEU A 35 -8.04 2.79 -33.46
CA LEU A 35 -9.34 2.11 -33.58
C LEU A 35 -9.19 0.59 -33.73
N ARG A 36 -8.21 0.14 -34.54
CA ARG A 36 -7.89 -1.29 -34.67
C ARG A 36 -7.39 -1.90 -33.36
N ASP A 37 -6.56 -1.18 -32.62
CA ASP A 37 -6.09 -1.64 -31.31
C ASP A 37 -7.24 -1.71 -30.30
N ILE A 38 -8.18 -0.77 -30.32
CA ILE A 38 -9.40 -0.80 -29.49
C ILE A 38 -10.26 -2.02 -29.83
N ASP A 39 -10.45 -2.34 -31.11
CA ASP A 39 -11.19 -3.54 -31.52
C ASP A 39 -10.52 -4.82 -31.01
N TYR A 40 -9.20 -4.92 -31.16
CA TYR A 40 -8.43 -6.06 -30.64
C TYR A 40 -8.45 -6.14 -29.11
N LEU A 41 -8.36 -4.99 -28.43
CA LEU A 41 -8.47 -4.90 -26.98
C LEU A 41 -9.85 -5.37 -26.52
N ASN A 42 -10.93 -4.91 -27.13
CA ASN A 42 -12.29 -5.37 -26.80
C ASN A 42 -12.48 -6.87 -27.00
N PHE A 43 -11.91 -7.42 -28.07
CA PHE A 43 -11.88 -8.86 -28.27
C PHE A 43 -11.11 -9.59 -27.16
N THR A 44 -9.94 -9.09 -26.78
CA THR A 44 -9.06 -9.72 -25.78
C THR A 44 -9.61 -9.60 -24.35
N LEU A 45 -10.22 -8.45 -24.05
CA LEU A 45 -10.81 -8.12 -22.74
C LEU A 45 -12.20 -8.74 -22.53
N ASN A 46 -12.75 -9.41 -23.54
CA ASN A 46 -14.12 -9.92 -23.57
C ASN A 46 -14.56 -10.56 -22.24
N GLY A 47 -15.70 -10.12 -21.73
CA GLY A 47 -16.28 -10.55 -20.46
C GLY A 47 -15.62 -9.98 -19.19
N LYS A 48 -14.51 -9.24 -19.31
CA LYS A 48 -13.76 -8.68 -18.15
C LYS A 48 -13.76 -7.15 -18.14
N ALA A 49 -13.60 -6.53 -19.30
CA ALA A 49 -13.67 -5.09 -19.49
C ALA A 49 -14.06 -4.75 -20.94
N ARG A 50 -14.47 -3.51 -21.18
CA ARG A 50 -14.85 -3.00 -22.51
C ARG A 50 -14.44 -1.55 -22.68
N ILE A 51 -13.87 -1.24 -23.83
CA ILE A 51 -13.64 0.12 -24.30
C ILE A 51 -14.81 0.52 -25.19
N PHE A 52 -15.51 1.60 -24.86
CA PHE A 52 -16.67 2.10 -25.60
C PHE A 52 -16.56 3.61 -25.83
N ALA A 53 -17.30 4.12 -26.82
CA ALA A 53 -17.35 5.55 -27.09
C ALA A 53 -18.31 6.24 -26.11
N SER A 54 -17.81 7.24 -25.38
CA SER A 54 -18.52 8.06 -24.40
C SER A 54 -18.72 9.48 -24.95
N GLY A 55 -19.52 9.57 -26.02
CA GLY A 55 -19.93 10.85 -26.62
C GLY A 55 -18.77 11.81 -26.93
N SER A 56 -18.88 13.06 -26.48
CA SER A 56 -17.89 14.11 -26.70
C SER A 56 -16.60 13.94 -25.89
N ALA A 57 -16.59 13.07 -24.87
CA ALA A 57 -15.41 12.81 -24.03
C ALA A 57 -14.45 11.76 -24.64
N GLY A 58 -14.78 11.19 -25.80
CA GLY A 58 -13.94 10.21 -26.51
C GLY A 58 -14.25 8.78 -26.11
N TYR A 59 -13.22 7.94 -25.98
CA TYR A 59 -13.33 6.55 -25.55
C TYR A 59 -13.13 6.43 -24.04
N GLN A 60 -13.81 5.45 -23.43
CA GLN A 60 -13.75 5.15 -22.01
C GLN A 60 -13.63 3.64 -21.80
N LEU A 61 -12.90 3.25 -20.75
CA LEU A 61 -12.77 1.87 -20.30
C LEU A 61 -13.77 1.59 -19.17
N GLU A 62 -14.63 0.60 -19.35
CA GLU A 62 -15.48 0.01 -18.33
C GLU A 62 -14.90 -1.33 -17.88
N ILE A 63 -14.70 -1.50 -16.57
CA ILE A 63 -14.16 -2.75 -16.00
C ILE A 63 -15.29 -3.45 -15.26
N PHE A 64 -15.71 -4.62 -15.76
CA PHE A 64 -16.79 -5.40 -15.16
C PHE A 64 -16.31 -6.23 -13.97
N GLU A 65 -15.14 -6.86 -14.12
CA GLU A 65 -14.53 -7.68 -13.08
C GLU A 65 -13.05 -7.33 -12.91
N ARG A 66 -12.76 -6.56 -11.86
CA ARG A 66 -11.45 -5.95 -11.65
C ARG A 66 -10.32 -6.98 -11.48
N ARG A 67 -10.57 -8.08 -10.74
CA ARG A 67 -9.59 -9.15 -10.51
C ARG A 67 -9.20 -9.86 -11.81
N SER A 68 -10.17 -10.33 -12.58
CA SER A 68 -9.94 -11.03 -13.85
C SER A 68 -9.32 -10.13 -14.93
N PHE A 69 -9.72 -8.86 -14.98
CA PHE A 69 -9.09 -7.86 -15.85
C PHE A 69 -7.60 -7.68 -15.55
N PHE A 70 -7.25 -7.54 -14.27
CA PHE A 70 -5.85 -7.42 -13.85
C PHE A 70 -5.04 -8.67 -14.15
N GLN A 71 -5.57 -9.86 -13.84
CA GLN A 71 -4.91 -11.13 -14.16
C GLN A 71 -4.64 -11.30 -15.66
N LEU A 72 -5.57 -10.91 -16.53
CA LEU A 72 -5.38 -11.00 -17.97
C LEU A 72 -4.23 -10.09 -18.46
N LEU A 73 -4.15 -8.89 -17.90
CA LEU A 73 -3.11 -7.95 -18.29
C LEU A 73 -1.73 -8.35 -17.75
N GLN A 74 -1.66 -8.91 -16.54
CA GLN A 74 -0.44 -9.52 -16.00
C GLN A 74 0.03 -10.72 -16.85
N LYS A 75 -0.89 -11.57 -17.33
CA LYS A 75 -0.56 -12.68 -18.24
C LYS A 75 0.04 -12.25 -19.58
N HIS A 76 -0.13 -10.99 -19.96
CA HIS A 76 0.48 -10.41 -21.16
C HIS A 76 1.78 -9.66 -20.87
N ASP A 77 2.17 -9.54 -19.60
CA ASP A 77 3.44 -8.99 -19.21
C ASP A 77 4.50 -10.10 -19.09
N ASN A 78 5.28 -10.28 -20.16
CA ASN A 78 6.42 -11.21 -20.13
C ASN A 78 7.53 -10.78 -19.15
N ASP A 79 7.45 -9.60 -18.52
CA ASP A 79 8.49 -9.12 -17.62
C ASP A 79 8.61 -9.98 -16.36
N ASP A 80 7.49 -10.39 -15.77
CA ASP A 80 7.48 -11.24 -14.57
C ASP A 80 8.07 -12.62 -14.90
N ARG A 81 7.74 -13.18 -16.07
CA ARG A 81 8.30 -14.47 -16.51
C ARG A 81 9.77 -14.34 -16.89
N LEU A 82 10.17 -13.24 -17.51
CA LEU A 82 11.57 -12.93 -17.83
C LEU A 82 12.39 -12.81 -16.54
N LEU A 83 11.87 -12.08 -15.54
CA LEU A 83 12.50 -11.93 -14.23
C LEU A 83 12.59 -13.28 -13.50
N ALA A 84 11.53 -14.09 -13.50
CA ALA A 84 11.55 -15.44 -12.92
C ALA A 84 12.65 -16.31 -13.55
N LEU A 85 12.79 -16.31 -14.87
CA LEU A 85 13.86 -17.05 -15.56
C LEU A 85 15.27 -16.58 -15.18
N LEU A 86 15.45 -15.29 -14.92
CA LEU A 86 16.72 -14.73 -14.46
C LEU A 86 17.00 -15.05 -12.98
N LEU A 87 15.96 -15.11 -12.14
CA LEU A 87 16.07 -15.51 -10.74
C LEU A 87 16.38 -17.00 -10.59
N LEU A 88 15.86 -17.83 -11.48
CA LEU A 88 16.03 -19.29 -11.47
C LEU A 88 17.41 -19.78 -11.92
N ASN A 89 18.25 -18.94 -12.52
CA ASN A 89 19.52 -19.38 -13.10
C ASN A 89 20.65 -18.47 -12.62
N THR A 90 21.84 -19.02 -12.47
CA THR A 90 23.03 -18.23 -12.16
C THR A 90 23.41 -17.29 -13.31
N PHE A 91 23.26 -17.74 -14.55
CA PHE A 91 23.37 -16.95 -15.78
C PHE A 91 22.42 -17.50 -16.84
N THR A 92 21.79 -16.61 -17.60
CA THR A 92 20.87 -16.98 -18.69
C THR A 92 21.22 -16.24 -19.98
N PRO A 93 21.72 -16.94 -21.02
CA PRO A 93 21.92 -16.37 -22.34
C PRO A 93 20.62 -15.84 -22.96
N ARG A 94 20.71 -14.80 -23.79
CA ARG A 94 19.53 -14.23 -24.48
C ARG A 94 18.79 -15.26 -25.34
N ALA A 95 19.52 -16.15 -26.03
CA ALA A 95 18.92 -17.22 -26.82
C ALA A 95 18.07 -18.18 -25.95
N GLN A 96 18.52 -18.48 -24.73
CA GLN A 96 17.75 -19.31 -23.79
C GLN A 96 16.50 -18.59 -23.30
N LEU A 97 16.60 -17.30 -22.96
CA LEU A 97 15.45 -16.48 -22.58
C LEU A 97 14.42 -16.40 -23.71
N ALA A 98 14.89 -16.17 -24.94
CA ALA A 98 14.08 -16.13 -26.15
C ALA A 98 13.32 -17.45 -26.37
N SER A 99 14.03 -18.58 -26.26
CA SER A 99 13.42 -19.91 -26.36
C SER A 99 12.40 -20.17 -25.25
N ALA A 100 12.72 -19.83 -24.00
CA ALA A 100 11.86 -20.11 -22.85
C ALA A 100 10.59 -19.25 -22.83
N LEU A 101 10.67 -18.02 -23.36
CA LEU A 101 9.53 -17.11 -23.51
C LEU A 101 8.76 -17.31 -24.82
N ASN A 102 9.29 -18.11 -25.75
CA ASN A 102 8.78 -18.25 -27.11
C ASN A 102 8.71 -16.89 -27.85
N LEU A 103 9.82 -16.14 -27.81
CA LEU A 103 9.95 -14.80 -28.39
C LEU A 103 11.21 -14.70 -29.26
N PRO A 104 11.26 -13.78 -30.24
CA PRO A 104 12.49 -13.49 -30.96
C PRO A 104 13.59 -12.94 -30.03
N GLU A 105 14.85 -13.32 -30.26
CA GLU A 105 15.98 -12.84 -29.44
C GLU A 105 16.15 -11.31 -29.48
N THR A 106 15.82 -10.68 -30.62
CA THR A 106 15.82 -9.22 -30.77
C THR A 106 14.87 -8.55 -29.79
N TRP A 107 13.70 -9.15 -29.54
CA TRP A 107 12.70 -8.63 -28.62
C TRP A 107 13.15 -8.76 -27.16
N VAL A 108 13.81 -9.87 -26.81
CA VAL A 108 14.44 -10.05 -25.49
C VAL A 108 15.55 -9.02 -25.28
N ALA A 109 16.36 -8.74 -26.31
CA ALA A 109 17.41 -7.74 -26.25
C ALA A 109 16.86 -6.33 -25.98
N GLU A 110 15.71 -5.98 -26.55
CA GLU A 110 15.03 -4.70 -26.30
C GLU A 110 14.36 -4.66 -24.91
N ARG A 111 13.86 -5.79 -24.40
CA ARG A 111 13.19 -5.85 -23.10
C ARG A 111 14.12 -5.82 -21.89
N LEU A 112 15.30 -6.44 -21.97
CA LEU A 112 16.23 -6.51 -20.84
C LEU A 112 16.61 -5.14 -20.24
N PRO A 113 16.94 -4.10 -21.04
CA PRO A 113 17.17 -2.75 -20.51
C PRO A 113 15.94 -2.16 -19.80
N ARG A 114 14.73 -2.42 -20.31
CA ARG A 114 13.47 -1.94 -19.71
C ARG A 114 13.19 -2.64 -18.40
N LEU A 115 13.39 -3.95 -18.35
CA LEU A 115 13.29 -4.74 -17.13
C LEU A 115 14.25 -4.22 -16.06
N LYS A 116 15.50 -3.93 -16.46
CA LYS A 116 16.51 -3.33 -15.57
C LYS A 116 16.03 -2.00 -15.01
N GLN A 117 15.54 -1.10 -15.86
CA GLN A 117 15.02 0.20 -15.42
C GLN A 117 13.81 0.06 -14.49
N ARG A 118 12.89 -0.86 -14.81
CA ARG A 118 11.68 -1.11 -14.02
C ARG A 118 11.99 -1.59 -12.61
N TYR A 119 13.00 -2.45 -12.47
CA TYR A 119 13.36 -3.07 -11.19
C TYR A 119 14.62 -2.49 -10.55
N GLU A 120 15.15 -1.35 -11.04
CA GLU A 120 16.43 -0.77 -10.59
C GLU A 120 16.49 -0.49 -9.08
N ARG A 121 15.34 -0.17 -8.47
CA ARG A 121 15.22 0.07 -7.02
C ARG A 121 15.04 -1.21 -6.21
N THR A 122 14.63 -2.30 -6.87
CA THR A 122 14.29 -3.57 -6.25
C THR A 122 15.45 -4.55 -6.33
N CYS A 123 16.04 -4.74 -7.52
CA CYS A 123 17.16 -5.66 -7.73
C CYS A 123 18.13 -5.24 -8.83
N CYS A 124 19.38 -5.69 -8.71
CA CYS A 124 20.43 -5.45 -9.70
C CYS A 124 20.37 -6.49 -10.84
N LEU A 125 19.98 -6.04 -12.05
CA LEU A 125 20.12 -6.83 -13.27
C LEU A 125 21.49 -6.56 -13.92
N ALA A 126 22.28 -7.62 -14.05
CA ALA A 126 23.63 -7.58 -14.61
C ALA A 126 23.79 -8.53 -15.81
N SER A 127 24.92 -8.42 -16.50
CA SER A 127 25.28 -9.26 -17.64
C SER A 127 26.77 -9.54 -17.66
N ARG A 128 27.14 -10.77 -18.01
CA ARG A 128 28.54 -11.17 -18.20
C ARG A 128 28.76 -11.65 -19.64
N PRO A 129 29.74 -11.08 -20.36
CA PRO A 129 30.08 -11.54 -21.70
C PRO A 129 30.34 -13.05 -21.73
N GLY A 130 29.77 -13.74 -22.71
CA GLY A 130 29.91 -15.19 -22.88
C GLY A 130 29.01 -16.06 -21.96
N LEU A 131 28.50 -15.55 -20.84
CA LEU A 131 27.62 -16.33 -19.93
C LEU A 131 26.15 -15.92 -20.01
N GLY A 132 25.85 -14.62 -20.21
CA GLY A 132 24.48 -14.12 -20.30
C GLY A 132 24.10 -13.15 -19.18
N HIS A 133 22.81 -13.09 -18.86
CA HIS A 133 22.21 -12.14 -17.92
C HIS A 133 21.88 -12.82 -16.59
N PHE A 134 21.92 -12.07 -15.49
CA PHE A 134 21.67 -12.60 -14.16
C PHE A 134 21.20 -11.52 -13.18
N ILE A 135 20.63 -11.96 -12.05
CA ILE A 135 20.28 -11.10 -10.92
C ILE A 135 21.42 -11.15 -9.90
N ASP A 136 22.06 -10.01 -9.70
CA ASP A 136 23.19 -9.84 -8.78
C ASP A 136 22.68 -9.47 -7.39
N GLU A 137 22.11 -10.45 -6.70
CA GLU A 137 21.50 -10.32 -5.38
C GLU A 137 21.81 -11.54 -4.51
N THR A 138 21.69 -11.38 -3.19
CA THR A 138 21.84 -12.47 -2.24
C THR A 138 20.82 -13.59 -2.48
N GLU A 139 21.13 -14.81 -2.04
CA GLU A 139 20.22 -15.96 -2.14
C GLU A 139 18.86 -15.65 -1.50
N GLU A 140 18.87 -15.13 -0.27
CA GLU A 140 17.67 -14.65 0.44
C GLU A 140 16.84 -13.72 -0.43
N LYS A 141 17.48 -12.71 -1.04
CA LYS A 141 16.75 -11.72 -1.81
C LYS A 141 16.16 -12.32 -3.08
N ARG A 142 16.90 -13.21 -3.75
CA ARG A 142 16.40 -13.95 -4.92
C ARG A 142 15.20 -14.83 -4.56
N VAL A 143 15.23 -15.52 -3.43
CA VAL A 143 14.11 -16.35 -2.94
C VAL A 143 12.87 -15.49 -2.70
N ILE A 144 12.99 -14.36 -2.00
CA ILE A 144 11.85 -13.47 -1.71
C ILE A 144 11.26 -12.87 -3.01
N LEU A 145 12.11 -12.43 -3.93
CA LEU A 145 11.66 -11.92 -5.23
C LEU A 145 10.90 -12.99 -6.03
N LEU A 146 11.42 -14.21 -6.07
CA LEU A 146 10.75 -15.32 -6.76
C LEU A 146 9.42 -15.69 -6.06
N ALA A 147 9.39 -15.70 -4.72
CA ALA A 147 8.16 -15.92 -3.96
C ALA A 147 7.09 -14.86 -4.29
N ASN A 148 7.47 -13.59 -4.37
CA ASN A 148 6.55 -12.52 -4.77
C ASN A 148 5.95 -12.74 -6.17
N LEU A 149 6.73 -13.24 -7.13
CA LEU A 149 6.25 -13.57 -8.47
C LEU A 149 5.29 -14.77 -8.45
N LEU A 150 5.67 -15.84 -7.74
CA LEU A 150 4.87 -17.06 -7.63
C LEU A 150 3.60 -16.87 -6.80
N ARG A 151 3.57 -15.88 -5.91
CA ARG A 151 2.35 -15.47 -5.19
C ARG A 151 1.32 -14.89 -6.16
N LYS A 152 1.75 -14.11 -7.16
CA LYS A 152 0.86 -13.54 -8.19
C LYS A 152 0.33 -14.60 -9.14
N ASP A 153 1.23 -15.47 -9.60
CA ASP A 153 0.90 -16.61 -10.46
C ASP A 153 1.80 -17.81 -10.12
N PRO A 154 1.28 -18.83 -9.38
CA PRO A 154 2.04 -20.03 -9.06
C PRO A 154 2.49 -20.84 -10.29
N PHE A 155 1.87 -20.59 -11.46
CA PHE A 155 2.18 -21.24 -12.73
C PHE A 155 2.97 -20.34 -13.69
N LEU A 156 3.52 -19.22 -13.20
CA LEU A 156 4.33 -18.29 -14.00
C LEU A 156 5.45 -19.02 -14.77
N ILE A 157 6.02 -20.05 -14.15
CA ILE A 157 7.05 -20.93 -14.67
C ILE A 157 6.66 -22.39 -14.37
N PRO A 158 6.91 -23.34 -15.30
CA PRO A 158 6.64 -24.75 -15.02
C PRO A 158 7.65 -25.29 -14.01
N LEU A 159 7.16 -25.73 -12.85
CA LEU A 159 7.96 -26.41 -11.84
C LEU A 159 7.77 -27.93 -11.99
N ALA A 160 8.87 -28.65 -12.22
CA ALA A 160 8.82 -30.09 -12.41
C ALA A 160 8.16 -30.78 -11.21
N GLY A 161 7.17 -31.64 -11.46
CA GLY A 161 6.45 -32.37 -10.42
C GLY A 161 5.38 -31.58 -9.66
N ILE A 162 5.18 -30.29 -9.96
CA ILE A 162 4.14 -29.49 -9.32
C ILE A 162 2.87 -29.47 -10.17
N THR A 163 1.78 -29.99 -9.61
CA THR A 163 0.45 -29.99 -10.22
C THR A 163 -0.50 -29.03 -9.51
N ARG A 164 -1.68 -28.81 -10.08
CA ARG A 164 -2.75 -28.02 -9.43
C ARG A 164 -3.18 -28.63 -8.10
N ASP A 165 -3.23 -29.96 -8.02
CA ASP A 165 -3.64 -30.66 -6.80
C ASP A 165 -2.60 -30.45 -5.69
N ASN A 166 -1.31 -30.55 -6.02
CA ASN A 166 -0.23 -30.23 -5.05
C ASN A 166 -0.37 -28.82 -4.49
N LEU A 167 -0.63 -27.83 -5.35
CA LEU A 167 -0.81 -26.43 -4.92
C LEU A 167 -2.05 -26.23 -4.06
N GLN A 168 -3.14 -26.93 -4.34
CA GLN A 168 -4.34 -26.85 -3.53
C GLN A 168 -4.10 -27.42 -2.12
N HIS A 169 -3.41 -28.56 -2.03
CA HIS A 169 -3.01 -29.12 -0.73
C HIS A 169 -2.02 -28.21 0.01
N LEU A 170 -1.06 -27.61 -0.70
CA LEU A 170 -0.10 -26.66 -0.13
C LEU A 170 -0.78 -25.42 0.43
N SER A 171 -1.69 -24.79 -0.33
CA SER A 171 -2.45 -23.64 0.14
C SER A 171 -3.24 -24.01 1.40
N THR A 172 -3.94 -25.15 1.40
CA THR A 172 -4.73 -25.59 2.56
C THR A 172 -3.85 -25.83 3.79
N ALA A 173 -2.69 -26.47 3.63
CA ALA A 173 -1.76 -26.71 4.74
C ALA A 173 -1.16 -25.40 5.27
N CYS A 174 -0.81 -24.47 4.37
CA CYS A 174 -0.27 -23.16 4.74
C CYS A 174 -1.31 -22.25 5.38
N ASP A 175 -2.59 -22.36 5.02
CA ASP A 175 -3.66 -21.56 5.64
C ASP A 175 -4.01 -22.05 7.06
N ASN A 176 -3.77 -23.34 7.34
CA ASN A 176 -4.03 -23.98 8.64
C ASN A 176 -2.83 -23.95 9.60
N GLN A 177 -1.72 -23.32 9.23
CA GLN A 177 -0.58 -23.14 10.12
C GLN A 177 -0.88 -22.06 11.18
N HIS A 178 -0.39 -22.27 12.41
CA HIS A 178 -0.60 -21.33 13.52
C HIS A 178 0.72 -20.77 14.08
N ARG A 179 1.86 -21.26 13.58
CA ARG A 179 3.19 -20.95 14.12
C ARG A 179 3.62 -19.53 13.80
N TRP A 180 3.29 -19.05 12.60
CA TRP A 180 3.68 -17.74 12.10
C TRP A 180 2.42 -16.91 11.79
N PRO A 181 1.74 -16.36 12.81
CA PRO A 181 0.43 -15.71 12.64
C PRO A 181 0.48 -14.43 11.79
N LEU A 182 1.65 -13.79 11.69
CA LEU A 182 1.86 -12.61 10.84
C LEU A 182 2.11 -12.96 9.36
N MET A 183 2.42 -14.23 9.07
CA MET A 183 2.71 -14.72 7.72
C MET A 183 1.45 -15.33 7.12
N GLN A 184 0.94 -14.71 6.06
CA GLN A 184 -0.23 -15.21 5.35
C GLN A 184 0.08 -16.54 4.64
N GLY A 185 -0.89 -17.45 4.58
CA GLY A 185 -0.71 -18.79 4.01
C GLY A 185 -0.34 -18.77 2.53
N ASP A 186 -0.87 -17.82 1.76
CA ASP A 186 -0.51 -17.63 0.35
C ASP A 186 0.95 -17.21 0.17
N TYR A 187 1.48 -16.35 1.05
CA TYR A 187 2.89 -15.98 1.05
C TYR A 187 3.77 -17.18 1.44
N LEU A 188 3.44 -17.92 2.49
CA LEU A 188 4.19 -19.12 2.89
C LEU A 188 4.22 -20.17 1.75
N SER A 189 3.08 -20.41 1.11
CA SER A 189 2.97 -21.28 -0.07
C SER A 189 3.90 -20.80 -1.19
N SER A 190 3.89 -19.51 -1.51
CA SER A 190 4.78 -18.93 -2.53
C SER A 190 6.27 -19.04 -2.17
N LEU A 191 6.61 -18.92 -0.89
CA LEU A 191 7.98 -19.06 -0.39
C LEU A 191 8.47 -20.51 -0.48
N ILE A 192 7.60 -21.47 -0.13
CA ILE A 192 7.86 -22.91 -0.33
C ILE A 192 8.10 -23.21 -1.80
N LEU A 193 7.30 -22.66 -2.72
CA LEU A 193 7.49 -22.85 -4.15
C LEU A 193 8.78 -22.22 -4.67
N ALA A 194 9.16 -21.04 -4.18
CA ALA A 194 10.42 -20.39 -4.54
C ALA A 194 11.63 -21.23 -4.10
N ILE A 195 11.61 -21.73 -2.86
CA ILE A 195 12.63 -22.65 -2.34
C ILE A 195 12.65 -23.94 -3.14
N TYR A 196 11.49 -24.52 -3.44
CA TYR A 196 11.39 -25.70 -4.29
C TYR A 196 12.05 -25.45 -5.64
N ALA A 197 11.76 -24.32 -6.28
CA ALA A 197 12.31 -23.97 -7.59
C ALA A 197 13.84 -23.78 -7.57
N LEU A 198 14.37 -23.20 -6.48
CA LEU A 198 15.79 -22.90 -6.32
C LEU A 198 16.60 -24.01 -5.63
N ARG A 199 15.97 -25.10 -5.18
CA ARG A 199 16.56 -26.15 -4.31
C ARG A 199 17.93 -26.69 -4.71
N ASN A 200 18.26 -26.68 -6.01
CA ASN A 200 19.55 -27.17 -6.54
C ASN A 200 20.63 -26.08 -6.64
N GLN A 201 20.30 -24.84 -6.29
CA GLN A 201 21.19 -23.67 -6.34
C GLN A 201 21.38 -23.03 -4.96
N LEU A 202 20.74 -23.57 -3.92
CA LEU A 202 20.90 -23.08 -2.56
C LEU A 202 22.28 -23.47 -2.03
N THR A 203 23.05 -22.49 -1.61
CA THR A 203 24.43 -22.64 -1.12
C THR A 203 24.63 -22.11 0.29
N ASP A 204 23.75 -21.22 0.77
CA ASP A 204 23.92 -20.61 2.09
C ASP A 204 23.73 -21.63 3.22
N GLU A 205 24.59 -21.57 4.23
CA GLU A 205 24.49 -22.41 5.42
C GLU A 205 23.57 -21.76 6.47
N TRP A 206 22.43 -22.39 6.72
CA TRP A 206 21.46 -21.96 7.72
C TRP A 206 21.54 -22.84 8.98
N PRO A 207 21.34 -22.26 10.18
CA PRO A 207 21.32 -23.02 11.42
C PRO A 207 20.19 -24.06 11.41
N GLN A 208 20.40 -25.16 12.11
CA GLN A 208 19.36 -26.18 12.25
C GLN A 208 18.22 -25.64 13.10
N TYR A 209 17.02 -25.63 12.54
CA TYR A 209 15.83 -25.21 13.25
C TYR A 209 15.19 -26.41 13.98
N PRO A 210 14.80 -26.26 15.26
CA PRO A 210 14.08 -27.29 15.99
C PRO A 210 12.59 -27.24 15.60
N GLY A 211 12.18 -28.04 14.62
CA GLY A 211 10.78 -28.13 14.20
C GLY A 211 10.60 -28.88 12.89
N ASP A 212 9.53 -29.66 12.80
CA ASP A 212 9.16 -30.44 11.60
C ASP A 212 7.92 -29.85 10.89
N GLU A 213 7.41 -28.69 11.32
CA GLU A 213 6.17 -28.11 10.80
C GLU A 213 6.24 -27.86 9.28
N ILE A 214 7.35 -27.29 8.80
CA ILE A 214 7.58 -27.09 7.36
C ILE A 214 7.62 -28.41 6.61
N LYS A 215 8.29 -29.43 7.18
CA LYS A 215 8.36 -30.76 6.55
C LYS A 215 6.98 -31.36 6.43
N GLN A 216 6.18 -31.28 7.49
CA GLN A 216 4.79 -31.76 7.52
C GLN A 216 3.92 -31.04 6.47
N ILE A 217 4.01 -29.71 6.37
CA ILE A 217 3.28 -28.92 5.36
C ILE A 217 3.64 -29.40 3.94
N VAL A 218 4.94 -29.57 3.66
CA VAL A 218 5.45 -29.98 2.34
C VAL A 218 5.03 -31.41 2.00
N GLU A 219 5.15 -32.34 2.96
CA GLU A 219 4.77 -33.75 2.79
C GLU A 219 3.27 -33.92 2.57
N GLN A 220 2.43 -33.22 3.35
CA GLN A 220 0.96 -33.21 3.16
C GLN A 220 0.54 -32.68 1.79
N SER A 221 1.39 -31.87 1.16
CA SER A 221 1.18 -31.31 -0.17
C SER A 221 1.60 -32.24 -1.31
N GLY A 222 2.15 -33.42 -0.98
CA GLY A 222 2.74 -34.34 -1.95
C GLY A 222 4.02 -33.78 -2.59
N MET A 223 4.67 -32.83 -1.93
CA MET A 223 5.94 -32.24 -2.35
C MET A 223 7.10 -32.84 -1.55
N PHE A 224 8.32 -32.68 -2.07
CA PHE A 224 9.54 -33.09 -1.37
C PHE A 224 10.58 -31.96 -1.42
N LEU A 225 11.12 -31.62 -0.25
CA LEU A 225 12.26 -30.73 -0.08
C LEU A 225 13.37 -31.50 0.65
N GLY A 226 14.59 -31.45 0.11
CA GLY A 226 15.76 -31.98 0.80
C GLY A 226 16.13 -31.15 2.03
N ASP A 227 16.96 -31.70 2.92
CA ASP A 227 17.30 -31.06 4.19
C ASP A 227 17.88 -29.64 4.03
N ASN A 228 18.71 -29.40 3.01
CA ASN A 228 19.25 -28.06 2.74
C ASN A 228 18.13 -27.05 2.47
N ALA A 229 17.19 -27.40 1.59
CA ALA A 229 16.07 -26.54 1.23
C ALA A 229 15.14 -26.27 2.41
N VAL A 230 14.89 -27.28 3.26
CA VAL A 230 14.13 -27.10 4.50
C VAL A 230 14.86 -26.15 5.46
N ARG A 231 16.17 -26.32 5.64
CA ARG A 231 16.97 -25.43 6.50
C ARG A 231 16.96 -23.99 6.00
N THR A 232 17.15 -23.77 4.70
CA THR A 232 17.07 -22.43 4.09
C THR A 232 15.70 -21.81 4.33
N LEU A 233 14.60 -22.54 4.04
CA LEU A 233 13.25 -22.04 4.23
C LEU A 233 12.99 -21.64 5.69
N THR A 234 13.29 -22.52 6.64
CA THR A 234 13.02 -22.23 8.05
C THR A 234 13.95 -21.15 8.60
N GLY A 235 15.20 -21.11 8.16
CA GLY A 235 16.14 -20.04 8.50
C GLY A 235 15.68 -18.66 8.03
N LEU A 236 15.16 -18.57 6.79
CA LEU A 236 14.58 -17.34 6.26
C LEU A 236 13.35 -16.87 7.05
N ILE A 237 12.44 -17.79 7.38
CA ILE A 237 11.25 -17.49 8.19
C ILE A 237 11.65 -16.98 9.58
N GLU A 238 12.62 -17.64 10.22
CA GLU A 238 13.11 -17.23 11.54
C GLU A 238 13.77 -15.86 11.51
N LYS A 239 14.59 -15.58 10.48
CA LYS A 239 15.19 -14.26 10.29
C LYS A 239 14.12 -13.17 10.15
N GLN A 240 13.09 -13.42 9.35
CA GLN A 240 11.95 -12.50 9.19
C GLN A 240 11.20 -12.29 10.51
N HIS A 241 11.02 -13.36 11.30
CA HIS A 241 10.42 -13.28 12.61
C HIS A 241 11.24 -12.43 13.59
N GLN A 242 12.56 -12.63 13.64
CA GLN A 242 13.48 -11.86 14.48
C GLN A 242 13.52 -10.39 14.08
N GLN A 243 13.50 -10.08 12.78
CA GLN A 243 13.39 -8.70 12.30
C GLN A 243 12.07 -8.06 12.73
N ALA A 244 10.96 -8.80 12.69
CA ALA A 244 9.66 -8.29 13.15
C ALA A 244 9.65 -7.97 14.65
N GLN A 245 10.39 -8.72 15.48
CA GLN A 245 10.48 -8.46 16.94
C GLN A 245 11.14 -7.12 17.29
N ILE A 246 11.87 -6.49 16.37
CA ILE A 246 12.46 -5.16 16.55
C ILE A 246 11.36 -4.06 16.56
N ILE A 247 10.22 -4.34 15.94
CA ILE A 247 9.11 -3.41 15.83
C ILE A 247 8.21 -3.48 17.07
N SER A 248 8.05 -2.35 17.75
CA SER A 248 7.10 -2.15 18.83
C SER A 248 6.31 -0.85 18.62
N ALA A 249 5.12 -0.77 19.25
CA ALA A 249 4.31 0.44 19.25
C ALA A 249 5.09 1.65 19.79
N ASP A 250 5.89 1.45 20.86
CA ASP A 250 6.73 2.51 21.44
C ASP A 250 7.79 3.02 20.45
N ASN A 251 8.45 2.11 19.72
CA ASN A 251 9.46 2.48 18.73
C ASN A 251 8.80 3.26 17.57
N VAL A 252 7.65 2.78 17.10
CA VAL A 252 6.87 3.45 16.05
C VAL A 252 6.42 4.84 16.50
N GLN A 253 5.90 4.98 17.71
CA GLN A 253 5.47 6.27 18.26
C GLN A 253 6.64 7.26 18.37
N ARG A 254 7.82 6.82 18.83
CA ARG A 254 9.03 7.65 18.89
C ARG A 254 9.50 8.10 17.51
N LEU A 255 9.37 7.25 16.49
CA LEU A 255 9.67 7.62 15.11
C LEU A 255 8.64 8.59 14.54
N LEU A 256 7.36 8.37 14.82
CA LEU A 256 6.28 9.27 14.40
C LEU A 256 6.49 10.67 14.95
N GLN A 257 6.85 10.82 16.23
CA GLN A 257 7.14 12.13 16.84
C GLN A 257 8.25 12.93 16.16
N ARG A 258 9.12 12.26 15.39
CA ARG A 258 10.23 12.89 14.65
C ARG A 258 9.86 13.27 13.21
N VAL A 259 8.67 12.92 12.74
CA VAL A 259 8.20 13.31 11.41
C VAL A 259 7.99 14.83 11.39
N PRO A 260 8.57 15.57 10.41
CA PRO A 260 8.42 17.02 10.35
C PRO A 260 6.95 17.46 10.29
N GLY A 261 6.57 18.46 11.08
CA GLY A 261 5.23 19.06 11.07
C GLY A 261 4.11 18.21 11.71
N ILE A 262 4.38 16.97 12.14
CA ILE A 262 3.35 16.10 12.72
C ILE A 262 2.88 16.58 14.10
N ALA A 263 3.80 17.13 14.90
CA ALA A 263 3.52 17.54 16.28
C ALA A 263 2.52 18.70 16.33
N SER A 264 2.59 19.64 15.38
CA SER A 264 1.64 20.75 15.27
C SER A 264 0.23 20.30 14.87
N LEU A 265 0.07 19.10 14.31
CA LEU A 265 -1.21 18.59 13.84
C LEU A 265 -1.91 17.70 14.88
N ASN A 266 -1.19 17.31 15.94
CA ASN A 266 -1.69 16.46 17.03
C ASN A 266 -2.39 15.16 16.54
N ILE A 267 -1.96 14.59 15.42
CA ILE A 267 -2.61 13.43 14.80
C ILE A 267 -2.12 12.06 15.31
N ILE A 268 -1.15 12.04 16.22
CA ILE A 268 -0.60 10.79 16.75
C ILE A 268 -1.55 10.24 17.81
N ASP A 269 -2.49 9.40 17.37
CA ASP A 269 -3.40 8.63 18.24
C ASP A 269 -2.99 7.15 18.32
N THR A 270 -3.54 6.44 19.31
CA THR A 270 -3.30 5.00 19.52
C THR A 270 -3.58 4.19 18.24
N ARG A 271 -4.64 4.57 17.51
CA ARG A 271 -5.07 3.87 16.30
C ARG A 271 -4.05 4.01 15.17
N LEU A 272 -3.43 5.18 14.98
CA LEU A 272 -2.37 5.41 14.00
C LEU A 272 -1.15 4.55 14.34
N VAL A 273 -0.72 4.57 15.60
CA VAL A 273 0.42 3.80 16.09
C VAL A 273 0.17 2.30 15.88
N GLU A 274 -0.98 1.77 16.30
CA GLU A 274 -1.33 0.36 16.14
C GLU A 274 -1.42 -0.06 14.68
N ASN A 275 -2.06 0.74 13.83
CA ASN A 275 -2.19 0.43 12.40
C ASN A 275 -0.84 0.38 11.70
N ILE A 276 0.02 1.36 11.93
CA ILE A 276 1.37 1.39 11.36
C ILE A 276 2.20 0.23 11.91
N THR A 277 2.18 0.00 13.22
CA THR A 277 2.91 -1.11 13.86
C THR A 277 2.50 -2.45 13.25
N GLY A 278 1.19 -2.72 13.19
CA GLY A 278 0.67 -3.94 12.59
C GLY A 278 1.00 -4.07 11.10
N HIS A 279 1.01 -2.96 10.35
CA HIS A 279 1.42 -2.97 8.95
C HIS A 279 2.90 -3.31 8.77
N LEU A 280 3.78 -2.69 9.55
CA LEU A 280 5.23 -2.98 9.53
C LEU A 280 5.52 -4.44 9.88
N LEU A 281 4.87 -4.96 10.92
CA LEU A 281 4.98 -6.36 11.32
C LEU A 281 4.59 -7.32 10.17
N ARG A 282 3.51 -7.03 9.45
CA ARG A 282 3.10 -7.80 8.27
C ARG A 282 4.10 -7.68 7.12
N CYS A 283 4.63 -6.49 6.86
CA CYS A 283 5.61 -6.26 5.80
C CYS A 283 6.94 -6.98 6.06
N LEU A 284 7.34 -7.12 7.33
CA LEU A 284 8.55 -7.85 7.72
C LEU A 284 8.34 -9.37 7.67
N ALA A 285 7.17 -9.84 8.12
CA ALA A 285 6.82 -11.26 8.09
C ALA A 285 6.57 -11.78 6.67
N ALA A 286 6.05 -10.93 5.77
CA ALA A 286 5.79 -11.28 4.38
C ALA A 286 6.19 -10.14 3.42
N PRO A 287 7.51 -9.95 3.17
CA PRO A 287 7.99 -8.86 2.32
C PRO A 287 7.44 -8.92 0.89
N VAL A 288 6.93 -7.77 0.43
CA VAL A 288 6.48 -7.55 -0.95
C VAL A 288 7.35 -6.48 -1.60
N TRP A 289 8.27 -6.92 -2.44
CA TRP A 289 9.26 -6.09 -3.13
C TRP A 289 8.93 -5.88 -4.61
N ILE A 290 8.07 -6.74 -5.17
CA ILE A 290 7.56 -6.62 -6.53
C ILE A 290 6.11 -6.17 -6.46
N ALA A 291 5.90 -4.85 -6.51
CA ALA A 291 4.56 -4.27 -6.49
C ALA A 291 3.65 -4.86 -7.58
N GLU A 292 2.37 -5.00 -7.28
CA GLU A 292 1.35 -5.29 -8.28
C GLU A 292 1.06 -3.99 -9.04
N HIS A 293 1.42 -3.94 -10.33
CA HIS A 293 1.13 -2.77 -11.17
C HIS A 293 -0.37 -2.64 -11.39
N ARG A 294 -1.00 -1.77 -10.60
CA ARG A 294 -1.83 -0.63 -11.06
C ARG A 294 -2.54 0.05 -9.89
N GLN A 295 -1.89 1.08 -9.36
CA GLN A 295 -2.40 2.00 -8.35
C GLN A 295 -3.05 3.24 -8.99
N SER A 296 -3.83 3.07 -10.07
CA SER A 296 -4.55 4.20 -10.71
C SER A 296 -5.41 4.97 -9.71
N SER A 297 -5.98 4.27 -8.71
CA SER A 297 -6.72 4.86 -7.59
C SER A 297 -5.86 5.68 -6.63
N MET A 298 -4.57 5.39 -6.51
CA MET A 298 -3.70 6.03 -5.51
C MET A 298 -3.31 7.45 -5.92
N ASN A 299 -3.20 7.74 -7.22
CA ASN A 299 -2.88 9.09 -7.69
C ASN A 299 -3.94 10.11 -7.23
N ASN A 300 -5.21 9.74 -7.27
CA ASN A 300 -6.30 10.58 -6.79
C ASN A 300 -6.22 10.81 -5.28
N LEU A 301 -5.88 9.77 -4.51
CA LEU A 301 -5.72 9.87 -3.05
C LEU A 301 -4.50 10.71 -2.67
N LYS A 302 -3.37 10.55 -3.39
CA LYS A 302 -2.17 11.39 -3.23
C LYS A 302 -2.44 12.85 -3.54
N ALA A 303 -3.25 13.13 -4.57
CA ALA A 303 -3.66 14.48 -4.91
C ALA A 303 -4.61 15.09 -3.85
N ALA A 304 -5.49 14.28 -3.25
CA ALA A 304 -6.40 14.73 -2.20
C ALA A 304 -5.70 14.96 -0.85
N TRP A 305 -4.69 14.15 -0.51
CA TRP A 305 -4.00 14.16 0.78
C TRP A 305 -2.48 14.31 0.67
N PRO A 306 -1.93 15.30 -0.06
CA PRO A 306 -0.50 15.39 -0.34
C PRO A 306 0.36 15.43 0.93
N ALA A 307 -0.05 16.20 1.94
CA ALA A 307 0.65 16.28 3.22
C ALA A 307 0.75 14.93 3.95
N ALA A 308 -0.26 14.06 3.83
CA ALA A 308 -0.26 12.74 4.44
C ALA A 308 0.81 11.82 3.82
N PHE A 309 0.93 11.86 2.49
CA PHE A 309 1.91 11.08 1.75
C PHE A 309 3.33 11.66 1.90
N ASP A 310 3.47 12.98 2.04
CA ASP A 310 4.77 13.57 2.37
C ASP A 310 5.25 13.12 3.78
N MET A 311 4.35 13.11 4.76
CA MET A 311 4.65 12.56 6.10
C MET A 311 5.03 11.08 6.04
N SER A 312 4.34 10.27 5.23
CA SER A 312 4.67 8.86 5.10
C SER A 312 6.05 8.65 4.49
N LEU A 313 6.46 9.46 3.50
CA LEU A 313 7.81 9.41 2.93
C LEU A 313 8.89 9.76 3.96
N HIS A 314 8.68 10.80 4.76
CA HIS A 314 9.58 11.14 5.86
C HIS A 314 9.66 10.02 6.90
N PHE A 315 8.53 9.43 7.27
CA PHE A 315 8.48 8.30 8.19
C PHE A 315 9.24 7.07 7.66
N ILE A 316 9.07 6.74 6.37
CA ILE A 316 9.81 5.65 5.70
C ILE A 316 11.32 5.91 5.72
N THR A 317 11.73 7.16 5.52
CA THR A 317 13.15 7.55 5.58
C THR A 317 13.71 7.28 6.98
N LEU A 318 13.00 7.70 8.03
CA LEU A 318 13.38 7.45 9.42
C LEU A 318 13.44 5.95 9.75
N LEU A 319 12.50 5.15 9.22
CA LEU A 319 12.50 3.69 9.40
C LEU A 319 13.73 3.03 8.78
N ARG A 320 14.11 3.44 7.57
CA ARG A 320 15.31 2.92 6.89
C ARG A 320 16.58 3.28 7.65
N GLU A 321 16.71 4.54 8.08
CA GLU A 321 17.91 5.02 8.76
C GLU A 321 18.11 4.42 10.15
N GLN A 322 17.03 4.14 10.88
CA GLN A 322 17.13 3.73 12.30
C GLN A 322 16.93 2.24 12.53
N LEU A 323 16.16 1.57 11.69
CA LEU A 323 15.78 0.17 11.89
C LEU A 323 16.24 -0.74 10.73
N ASP A 324 16.88 -0.18 9.69
CA ASP A 324 17.31 -0.91 8.49
C ASP A 324 16.19 -1.72 7.83
N ILE A 325 14.98 -1.15 7.80
CA ILE A 325 13.80 -1.82 7.25
C ILE A 325 13.60 -1.41 5.78
N PRO A 326 13.77 -2.34 4.82
CA PRO A 326 13.54 -2.04 3.41
C PRO A 326 12.04 -2.11 3.09
N LEU A 327 11.36 -0.97 3.15
CA LEU A 327 9.97 -0.82 2.66
C LEU A 327 9.94 -0.37 1.21
N PHE A 328 9.25 -1.12 0.35
CA PHE A 328 9.13 -0.84 -1.07
C PHE A 328 7.75 -0.26 -1.47
N ASP A 329 6.71 -0.44 -0.65
CA ASP A 329 5.40 0.19 -0.86
C ASP A 329 5.19 1.34 0.14
N SER A 330 5.13 2.57 -0.37
CA SER A 330 4.92 3.79 0.43
C SER A 330 3.45 4.14 0.65
N ASP A 331 2.56 3.52 -0.12
CA ASP A 331 1.27 4.14 -0.39
C ASP A 331 0.24 3.80 0.69
N LEU A 332 0.27 2.56 1.20
CA LEU A 332 -0.58 2.17 2.31
C LEU A 332 -0.23 2.93 3.60
N LEU A 333 1.05 3.23 3.82
CA LEU A 333 1.47 4.10 4.93
C LEU A 333 0.86 5.50 4.79
N GLY A 334 0.89 6.07 3.58
CA GLY A 334 0.23 7.37 3.30
C GLY A 334 -1.26 7.37 3.66
N LEU A 335 -1.97 6.27 3.41
CA LEU A 335 -3.38 6.14 3.78
C LEU A 335 -3.60 6.13 5.30
N TYR A 336 -2.72 5.53 6.10
CA TYR A 336 -2.85 5.59 7.56
C TYR A 336 -2.71 7.03 8.08
N PHE A 337 -1.77 7.81 7.53
CA PHE A 337 -1.65 9.24 7.83
C PHE A 337 -2.88 10.03 7.35
N ALA A 338 -3.40 9.75 6.15
CA ALA A 338 -4.58 10.43 5.63
C ALA A 338 -5.81 10.17 6.52
N CYS A 339 -6.03 8.91 6.91
CA CYS A 339 -7.09 8.54 7.86
C CYS A 339 -6.90 9.21 9.23
N ALA A 340 -5.67 9.39 9.71
CA ALA A 340 -5.42 10.11 10.96
C ALA A 340 -5.75 11.60 10.82
N LEU A 341 -5.28 12.24 9.77
CA LEU A 341 -5.61 13.63 9.47
C LEU A 341 -7.13 13.85 9.37
N GLU A 342 -7.84 12.98 8.64
CA GLU A 342 -9.28 13.08 8.50
C GLU A 342 -10.03 12.93 9.83
N ARG A 343 -9.59 11.99 10.70
CA ARG A 343 -10.19 11.84 12.05
C ARG A 343 -10.03 13.12 12.86
N HIS A 344 -8.81 13.66 12.91
CA HIS A 344 -8.46 14.82 13.73
C HIS A 344 -8.95 16.16 13.14
N GLN A 345 -9.17 16.22 11.82
CA GLN A 345 -9.84 17.36 11.17
C GLN A 345 -11.34 17.40 11.49
N ASN A 346 -11.98 16.23 11.62
CA ASN A 346 -13.41 16.14 11.89
C ASN A 346 -13.76 16.11 13.39
N GLU A 347 -12.77 15.86 14.25
CA GLU A 347 -12.95 15.88 15.71
C GLU A 347 -13.07 17.32 16.21
N ARG A 348 -14.31 17.77 16.42
CA ARG A 348 -14.59 19.11 16.97
C ARG A 348 -14.47 19.10 18.49
N GLN A 349 -13.50 19.84 19.02
CA GLN A 349 -13.30 20.03 20.45
C GLN A 349 -14.50 20.79 21.06
N PRO A 350 -15.14 20.28 22.13
CA PRO A 350 -16.27 20.92 22.75
C PRO A 350 -15.84 22.18 23.52
N ILE A 351 -16.42 23.32 23.18
CA ILE A 351 -16.31 24.58 23.93
C ILE A 351 -17.69 24.87 24.49
N ILE A 352 -17.80 25.16 25.79
CA ILE A 352 -19.08 25.60 26.37
C ILE A 352 -19.11 27.12 26.41
N LEU A 353 -20.13 27.73 25.79
CA LEU A 353 -20.41 29.15 25.88
C LEU A 353 -21.52 29.37 26.90
N LEU A 354 -21.18 29.87 28.09
CA LEU A 354 -22.14 30.29 29.11
C LEU A 354 -22.64 31.70 28.78
N SER A 355 -23.90 31.83 28.36
CA SER A 355 -24.53 33.11 28.07
C SER A 355 -26.04 33.06 28.32
N ASP A 356 -26.53 34.00 29.12
CA ASP A 356 -27.94 34.18 29.47
C ASP A 356 -28.76 34.87 28.36
N GLN A 357 -28.10 35.44 27.34
CA GLN A 357 -28.73 36.18 26.24
C GLN A 357 -28.73 35.38 24.93
N ASN A 358 -29.91 34.87 24.53
CA ASN A 358 -30.06 33.99 23.36
C ASN A 358 -29.45 34.53 22.06
N ALA A 359 -29.72 35.80 21.72
CA ALA A 359 -29.22 36.38 20.47
C ALA A 359 -27.70 36.49 20.45
N ILE A 360 -27.09 36.89 21.57
CA ILE A 360 -25.63 37.00 21.71
C ILE A 360 -24.98 35.61 21.70
N ALA A 361 -25.59 34.64 22.37
CA ALA A 361 -25.11 33.26 22.41
C ALA A 361 -25.02 32.66 21.00
N THR A 362 -26.08 32.81 20.19
CA THR A 362 -26.09 32.30 18.80
C THR A 362 -25.09 33.02 17.90
N ILE A 363 -24.99 34.36 17.99
CA ILE A 363 -24.02 35.12 17.18
C ILE A 363 -22.59 34.70 17.51
N ASN A 364 -22.26 34.58 18.80
CA ASN A 364 -20.93 34.18 19.24
C ASN A 364 -20.63 32.72 18.91
N GLN A 365 -21.60 31.81 19.05
CA GLN A 365 -21.47 30.43 18.59
C GLN A 365 -21.04 30.39 17.12
N LEU A 366 -21.77 31.10 16.25
CA LEU A 366 -21.46 31.14 14.82
C LEU A 366 -20.10 31.79 14.53
N ALA A 367 -19.75 32.87 15.23
CA ALA A 367 -18.47 33.56 15.04
C ALA A 367 -17.29 32.67 15.47
N ILE A 368 -17.40 32.02 16.63
CA ILE A 368 -16.36 31.13 17.16
C ILE A 368 -16.21 29.91 16.25
N GLU A 369 -17.30 29.24 15.87
CA GLU A 369 -17.22 28.07 14.99
C GLU A 369 -16.76 28.40 13.56
N ARG A 370 -16.86 29.66 13.14
CA ARG A 370 -16.32 30.14 11.85
C ARG A 370 -14.82 30.45 11.94
N ASP A 371 -14.39 31.09 13.01
CA ASP A 371 -13.04 31.68 13.11
C ASP A 371 -12.05 30.78 13.86
N VAL A 372 -12.53 29.78 14.62
CA VAL A 372 -11.72 28.80 15.35
C VAL A 372 -11.87 27.43 14.70
N LEU A 373 -10.75 26.86 14.24
CA LEU A 373 -10.72 25.55 13.61
C LEU A 373 -11.06 24.43 14.61
N ASN A 374 -11.80 23.42 14.13
CA ASN A 374 -12.08 22.16 14.83
C ASN A 374 -12.69 22.35 16.24
N CYS A 375 -13.56 23.34 16.42
CA CYS A 375 -14.34 23.48 17.65
C CYS A 375 -15.84 23.28 17.40
N ARG A 376 -16.56 22.83 18.43
CA ARG A 376 -18.02 22.83 18.49
C ARG A 376 -18.42 23.60 19.73
N VAL A 377 -19.20 24.66 19.54
CA VAL A 377 -19.67 25.49 20.64
C VAL A 377 -21.03 24.99 21.12
N ILE A 378 -21.11 24.63 22.39
CA ILE A 378 -22.32 24.20 23.09
C ILE A 378 -22.76 25.35 23.99
N ILE A 379 -24.00 25.80 23.84
CA ILE A 379 -24.51 26.94 24.61
C ILE A 379 -25.08 26.42 25.93
N ALA A 380 -24.61 26.97 27.06
CA ALA A 380 -25.25 26.86 28.36
C ALA A 380 -25.87 28.21 28.73
N ARG A 381 -27.14 28.23 29.12
CA ARG A 381 -27.88 29.48 29.43
C ARG A 381 -27.96 29.79 30.91
N SER A 382 -27.57 28.83 31.74
CA SER A 382 -27.60 28.94 33.19
C SER A 382 -26.47 28.11 33.79
N LEU A 383 -26.15 28.36 35.06
CA LEU A 383 -25.17 27.55 35.79
C LEU A 383 -25.61 26.08 35.93
N SER A 384 -26.91 25.81 36.10
CA SER A 384 -27.42 24.44 36.18
C SER A 384 -27.25 23.69 34.85
N GLU A 385 -27.49 24.35 33.72
CA GLU A 385 -27.27 23.76 32.40
C GLU A 385 -25.78 23.54 32.12
N LEU A 386 -24.91 24.47 32.54
CA LEU A 386 -23.46 24.29 32.47
C LEU A 386 -23.01 23.06 33.26
N VAL A 387 -23.52 22.86 34.48
CA VAL A 387 -23.19 21.69 35.30
C VAL A 387 -23.67 20.40 34.63
N ALA A 388 -24.92 20.37 34.14
CA ALA A 388 -25.46 19.20 33.46
C ALA A 388 -24.67 18.83 32.20
N ILE A 389 -24.28 19.81 31.37
CA ILE A 389 -23.45 19.54 30.18
C ILE A 389 -22.08 18.99 30.58
N ARG A 390 -21.49 19.46 31.68
CA ARG A 390 -20.18 19.00 32.17
C ARG A 390 -20.19 17.59 32.75
N GLU A 391 -21.34 17.09 33.18
CA GLU A 391 -21.49 15.69 33.60
C GLU A 391 -21.44 14.73 32.40
N GLU A 392 -21.83 15.19 31.21
CA GLU A 392 -21.86 14.39 29.98
C GLU A 392 -20.64 14.60 29.07
N ILE A 393 -20.06 15.80 29.07
CA ILE A 393 -19.02 16.22 28.12
C ILE A 393 -17.94 16.99 28.88
N GLU A 394 -16.68 16.58 28.73
CA GLU A 394 -15.53 17.35 29.22
C GLU A 394 -15.16 18.44 28.21
N PRO A 395 -15.39 19.74 28.51
CA PRO A 395 -15.07 20.81 27.58
C PRO A 395 -13.58 21.13 27.56
N LEU A 396 -13.05 21.50 26.39
CA LEU A 396 -11.70 22.05 26.27
C LEU A 396 -11.60 23.43 26.97
N LEU A 397 -12.66 24.23 26.85
CA LEU A 397 -12.72 25.60 27.37
C LEU A 397 -14.17 25.99 27.68
N ILE A 398 -14.36 26.73 28.77
CA ILE A 398 -15.61 27.40 29.09
C ILE A 398 -15.46 28.91 28.84
N ILE A 399 -16.29 29.47 27.96
CA ILE A 399 -16.35 30.90 27.71
C ILE A 399 -17.54 31.46 28.47
N ASN A 400 -17.28 32.21 29.53
CA ASN A 400 -18.31 32.90 30.29
C ASN A 400 -18.57 34.29 29.72
N ASN A 401 -19.66 34.43 28.97
CA ASN A 401 -20.20 35.70 28.48
C ASN A 401 -21.56 36.00 29.12
N SER A 402 -21.63 35.77 30.43
CA SER A 402 -22.80 36.04 31.26
C SER A 402 -22.40 36.88 32.48
N HIS A 403 -23.40 37.21 33.31
CA HIS A 403 -23.18 37.86 34.60
C HIS A 403 -22.82 36.86 35.72
N TYR A 404 -22.89 35.54 35.48
CA TYR A 404 -22.62 34.54 36.49
C TYR A 404 -21.15 34.54 36.92
N LEU A 405 -20.91 34.44 38.22
CA LEU A 405 -19.59 34.19 38.77
C LEU A 405 -19.37 32.67 38.79
N LEU A 406 -18.28 32.22 38.16
CA LEU A 406 -17.84 30.84 38.23
C LEU A 406 -16.90 30.70 39.42
N ASP A 407 -17.06 29.63 40.18
CA ASP A 407 -16.16 29.27 41.26
C ASP A 407 -14.75 28.96 40.71
N ASP A 408 -13.71 29.21 41.49
CA ASP A 408 -12.32 28.90 41.12
C ASP A 408 -12.10 27.39 40.92
N ALA A 409 -13.01 26.55 41.43
CA ALA A 409 -13.06 25.11 41.17
C ALA A 409 -13.43 24.74 39.72
N VAL A 410 -13.95 25.69 38.94
CA VAL A 410 -14.16 25.50 37.50
C VAL A 410 -12.81 25.72 36.81
N ASN A 411 -12.16 24.64 36.38
CA ASN A 411 -10.92 24.75 35.61
C ASN A 411 -11.21 25.17 34.16
N ASN A 412 -10.22 25.84 33.52
CA ASN A 412 -10.23 26.21 32.11
C ASN A 412 -11.46 27.03 31.67
N TYR A 413 -11.70 28.17 32.33
CA TYR A 413 -12.66 29.17 31.85
C TYR A 413 -12.01 30.52 31.55
N ILE A 414 -12.62 31.26 30.63
CA ILE A 414 -12.34 32.67 30.38
C ILE A 414 -13.63 33.48 30.54
N THR A 415 -13.55 34.63 31.20
CA THR A 415 -14.70 35.55 31.29
C THR A 415 -14.52 36.69 30.30
N VAL A 416 -15.48 36.83 29.38
CA VAL A 416 -15.48 37.87 28.36
C VAL A 416 -16.71 38.73 28.54
N LYS A 417 -16.53 39.97 29.01
CA LYS A 417 -17.63 40.94 29.17
C LYS A 417 -17.72 41.83 27.92
N ILE A 418 -18.51 41.43 26.92
CA ILE A 418 -18.75 42.29 25.75
C ILE A 418 -19.90 43.24 26.06
N SER A 419 -19.58 44.52 26.29
CA SER A 419 -20.58 45.60 26.32
C SER A 419 -20.86 46.07 24.90
N LEU A 420 -21.78 45.44 24.17
CA LEU A 420 -22.31 46.00 22.92
C LEU A 420 -23.20 47.21 23.24
N ARG A 421 -22.60 48.39 23.48
CA ARG A 421 -23.32 49.66 23.32
C ARG A 421 -23.41 49.94 21.82
N LEU A 422 -24.53 49.58 21.20
CA LEU A 422 -24.92 50.17 19.93
C LEU A 422 -25.08 51.69 20.16
N PRO A 423 -24.43 52.57 19.38
CA PRO A 423 -24.70 53.99 19.48
C PRO A 423 -26.12 54.24 18.96
N VAL A 424 -27.04 54.54 19.88
CA VAL A 424 -28.35 55.07 19.52
C VAL A 424 -28.10 56.43 18.87
N SER A 425 -28.41 56.53 17.59
CA SER A 425 -28.41 57.77 16.83
C SER A 425 -29.40 58.74 17.49
N ASN A 426 -28.89 59.79 18.13
CA ASN A 426 -29.70 60.91 18.56
C ASN A 426 -30.01 61.79 17.33
N LYS A 427 -31.29 62.14 17.22
CA LYS A 427 -31.87 63.03 16.20
C LYS A 427 -31.11 64.33 16.01
#